data_AF-A0A1X4XYK4-F1
#
_entry.id   AF-A0A1X4XYK4-F1
#
_cell.length_a   1.000
_cell.length_b   1.000
_cell.length_c   1.000
_cell.angle_alpha   90.00
_cell.angle_beta   90.00
_cell.angle_gamma   90.00
#
_symmetry.space_group_name_H-M   'P 1'
#
loop_
_entity.id
_entity.type
_entity.pdbx_description
1 polymer ?
#
loop_
_entity_poly.entity_id
_entity_poly.type
_entity_poly.pdbx_seq_one_letter_code
_entity_poly.pdbx_strand_id
1 'polypeptide(L)'
;MKTSFKKESIGPDEELRTFSIRINSNKLNKKVLSLIYSYRHFENILLILLKQNYEPFAQSKGSSDFKYLTNKQTLRNALLDYKAKNSKDADCLNGKYKDNQLWQDLKKAAKIIKQHNFVYIVDRVKSNYKTYFANTALWHKNHELFTGKPQHPKPKKLSKLTNYAVDIDKSDIGVNNLAAVFVNDKTTPSLVIDGTPFKRYNAKFNRLVSKLNEAKSKEVSNTQYPIEYTQKGKNIIRFISFLHSKRNKYFYDQFHKVSKRIVAYLQFANVADLYLSKSLSELKNNGECKLRKVTKQNFMQIPFFIKLLKNIEYKAQEKGINVHWINEVYSSKSSCISDNVVDIQNNPQLTNAFNGRRVKRGLFLDTWLNKTFNADINGAVNHIKIATAKNFEWLKSSLYKLCNPIKLKSDYKFCRLLKHLQNSGLGKSVFFANQNEKGVVSVIGVENGRK
;
A
#
# COMPACT_ATOMS: atom_id res chain seq x y z
N MET A 1 -16.41 26.75 -3.56
CA MET A 1 -15.35 26.06 -4.35
C MET A 1 -15.97 25.74 -5.70
N LYS A 2 -15.34 26.12 -6.81
CA LYS A 2 -15.70 25.57 -8.13
C LYS A 2 -14.69 24.48 -8.47
N THR A 3 -15.17 23.35 -8.94
CA THR A 3 -14.36 22.16 -9.20
C THR A 3 -14.40 21.86 -10.69
N SER A 4 -13.24 21.75 -11.31
CA SER A 4 -13.14 21.37 -12.73
C SER A 4 -12.23 20.17 -12.87
N PHE A 5 -12.65 19.22 -13.71
CA PHE A 5 -11.86 18.04 -14.04
C PHE A 5 -11.11 18.31 -15.33
N LYS A 6 -9.78 18.24 -15.29
CA LYS A 6 -8.96 18.11 -16.50
C LYS A 6 -8.40 16.71 -16.56
N LYS A 7 -8.50 16.11 -17.75
CA LYS A 7 -7.94 14.80 -18.07
C LYS A 7 -6.66 15.04 -18.86
N GLU A 8 -5.56 14.49 -18.38
CA GLU A 8 -4.31 14.41 -19.14
C GLU A 8 -3.99 12.93 -19.38
N SER A 9 -3.85 12.57 -20.66
CA SER A 9 -3.38 11.26 -21.11
C SER A 9 -1.85 11.24 -20.98
N ILE A 10 -1.32 10.29 -20.23
CA ILE A 10 0.14 10.06 -20.11
C ILE A 10 0.57 8.82 -20.93
N GLY A 11 -0.40 8.22 -21.61
CA GLY A 11 -0.28 7.05 -22.47
C GLY A 11 -1.68 6.61 -22.91
N PRO A 12 -1.77 5.48 -23.64
CA PRO A 12 -3.04 4.98 -24.17
C PRO A 12 -4.11 4.68 -23.10
N ASP A 13 -3.70 4.44 -21.83
CA ASP A 13 -4.60 4.03 -20.75
C ASP A 13 -4.32 4.64 -19.35
N GLU A 14 -3.42 5.63 -19.24
CA GLU A 14 -3.25 6.39 -17.98
C GLU A 14 -3.93 7.76 -18.07
N GLU A 15 -5.10 7.92 -17.43
CA GLU A 15 -5.71 9.22 -17.15
C GLU A 15 -5.22 9.73 -15.78
N LEU A 16 -4.37 10.76 -15.75
CA LEU A 16 -4.29 11.59 -14.56
C LEU A 16 -5.55 12.44 -14.49
N ARG A 17 -6.39 12.16 -13.48
CA ARG A 17 -7.52 13.03 -13.15
C ARG A 17 -7.04 14.14 -12.25
N THR A 18 -6.70 15.26 -12.87
CA THR A 18 -6.34 16.48 -12.17
C THR A 18 -7.63 17.15 -11.71
N PHE A 19 -7.93 16.99 -10.41
CA PHE A 19 -9.02 17.72 -9.77
C PHE A 19 -8.55 19.12 -9.40
N SER A 20 -8.98 20.10 -10.19
CA SER A 20 -8.64 21.50 -9.93
C SER A 20 -9.73 22.12 -9.05
N ILE A 21 -9.34 22.54 -7.84
CA ILE A 21 -10.21 23.28 -6.93
C ILE A 21 -9.88 24.75 -7.05
N ARG A 22 -10.83 25.55 -7.53
CA ARG A 22 -10.74 27.00 -7.40
C ARG A 22 -11.25 27.41 -6.02
N ILE A 23 -10.35 27.96 -5.21
CA ILE A 23 -10.65 28.47 -3.87
C ILE A 23 -11.07 29.93 -4.00
N ASN A 24 -12.38 30.18 -3.95
CA ASN A 24 -12.94 31.55 -4.00
C ASN A 24 -12.99 32.21 -2.61
N SER A 25 -12.67 31.49 -1.54
CA SER A 25 -12.67 32.04 -0.18
C SER A 25 -11.32 32.69 0.12
N ASN A 26 -11.30 34.01 0.35
CA ASN A 26 -10.08 34.74 0.73
C ASN A 26 -9.43 34.17 1.99
N LYS A 27 -10.23 33.81 3.01
CA LYS A 27 -9.74 33.21 4.25
C LYS A 27 -9.07 31.86 4.02
N LEU A 28 -9.70 30.98 3.24
CA LEU A 28 -9.13 29.66 2.93
C LEU A 28 -7.90 29.78 2.02
N ASN A 29 -7.93 30.69 1.04
CA ASN A 29 -6.81 30.95 0.16
C ASN A 29 -5.57 31.40 0.96
N LYS A 30 -5.72 32.37 1.87
CA LYS A 30 -4.63 32.81 2.77
C LYS A 30 -4.05 31.65 3.58
N LYS A 31 -4.89 30.75 4.12
CA LYS A 31 -4.43 29.56 4.87
C LYS A 31 -3.67 28.56 4.01
N VAL A 32 -4.19 28.24 2.82
CA VAL A 32 -3.55 27.29 1.90
C VAL A 32 -2.21 27.86 1.38
N LEU A 33 -2.20 29.14 1.03
CA LEU A 33 -1.00 29.82 0.57
C LEU A 33 0.07 29.89 1.66
N SER A 34 -0.32 30.20 2.91
CA SER A 34 0.57 30.14 4.06
C SER A 34 1.19 28.76 4.25
N LEU A 35 0.40 27.69 4.11
CA LEU A 35 0.91 26.31 4.21
C LEU A 35 1.90 25.99 3.07
N ILE A 36 1.58 26.37 1.84
CA ILE A 36 2.46 26.21 0.67
C ILE A 36 3.79 26.94 0.88
N TYR A 37 3.73 28.18 1.39
CA TYR A 37 4.90 28.98 1.69
C TYR A 37 5.76 28.35 2.78
N SER A 38 5.16 27.77 3.83
CA SER A 38 5.90 27.03 4.86
C SER A 38 6.64 25.83 4.29
N TYR A 39 6.01 25.05 3.39
CA TYR A 39 6.66 23.93 2.72
C TYR A 39 7.80 24.38 1.79
N ARG A 40 7.57 25.44 1.00
CA ARG A 40 8.63 25.97 0.13
C ARG A 40 9.77 26.60 0.93
N HIS A 41 9.46 27.26 2.02
CA HIS A 41 10.45 27.87 2.91
C HIS A 41 11.38 26.79 3.49
N PHE A 42 10.82 25.69 3.98
CA PHE A 42 11.58 24.51 4.39
C PHE A 42 12.48 23.99 3.26
N GLU A 43 11.94 23.82 2.05
CA GLU A 43 12.72 23.38 0.88
C GLU A 43 13.86 24.35 0.55
N ASN A 44 13.60 25.65 0.55
CA ASN A 44 14.61 26.68 0.28
C ASN A 44 15.75 26.65 1.31
N ILE A 45 15.44 26.55 2.61
CA ILE A 45 16.47 26.46 3.65
C ILE A 45 17.34 25.22 3.43
N LEU A 46 16.71 24.07 3.15
CA LEU A 46 17.44 22.84 2.88
C LEU A 46 18.34 22.95 1.62
N LEU A 47 17.86 23.62 0.56
CA LEU A 47 18.66 23.87 -0.65
C LEU A 47 19.88 24.75 -0.36
N ILE A 48 19.71 25.80 0.44
CA ILE A 48 20.81 26.71 0.82
C ILE A 48 21.83 25.97 1.69
N LEU A 49 21.37 25.20 2.68
CA LEU A 49 22.22 24.40 3.54
C LEU A 49 23.04 23.35 2.74
N LEU A 50 22.40 22.67 1.79
CA LEU A 50 23.08 21.71 0.91
C LEU A 50 24.08 22.38 -0.03
N LYS A 51 23.77 23.58 -0.53
CA LYS A 51 24.70 24.37 -1.34
C LYS A 51 25.96 24.70 -0.52
N GLN A 52 25.80 25.23 0.70
CA GLN A 52 26.92 25.52 1.60
C GLN A 52 27.74 24.29 1.96
N ASN A 53 27.10 23.12 2.07
CA ASN A 53 27.80 21.86 2.31
C ASN A 53 28.56 21.34 1.07
N TYR A 54 28.03 21.57 -0.13
CA TYR A 54 28.54 20.99 -1.37
C TYR A 54 29.64 21.84 -2.03
N GLU A 55 29.55 23.17 -1.99
CA GLU A 55 30.53 24.06 -2.63
C GLU A 55 31.99 23.80 -2.17
N PRO A 56 32.27 23.56 -0.87
CA PRO A 56 33.61 23.17 -0.41
C PRO A 56 34.03 21.75 -0.81
N PHE A 57 33.07 20.81 -0.96
CA PHE A 57 33.35 19.43 -1.38
C PHE A 57 33.77 19.34 -2.86
N ALA A 58 33.14 20.15 -3.72
CA ALA A 58 33.54 20.27 -5.14
C ALA A 58 34.96 20.85 -5.32
N GLN A 59 35.53 21.45 -4.27
CA GLN A 59 36.87 22.06 -4.24
C GLN A 59 37.87 21.23 -3.40
N SER A 60 37.59 19.95 -3.13
CA SER A 60 38.48 18.98 -2.47
C SER A 60 38.91 19.31 -1.03
N LYS A 61 38.00 19.84 -0.19
CA LYS A 61 38.22 19.94 1.28
C LYS A 61 37.01 19.41 2.07
N GLY A 62 37.06 18.14 2.48
CA GLY A 62 36.23 17.60 3.58
C GLY A 62 35.22 16.49 3.23
N SER A 63 34.58 15.92 4.26
CA SER A 63 33.53 14.90 4.13
C SER A 63 32.17 15.56 3.85
N SER A 64 31.48 15.14 2.77
CA SER A 64 30.17 15.66 2.42
C SER A 64 29.07 15.10 3.33
N ASP A 65 28.30 15.98 3.96
CA ASP A 65 27.14 15.57 4.77
C ASP A 65 25.90 15.33 3.92
N PHE A 66 26.00 15.48 2.59
CA PHE A 66 24.90 15.33 1.64
C PHE A 66 24.12 14.03 1.86
N LYS A 67 24.82 12.92 2.14
CA LYS A 67 24.19 11.62 2.43
C LYS A 67 23.26 11.69 3.64
N TYR A 68 23.64 12.42 4.68
CA TYR A 68 22.88 12.57 5.93
C TYR A 68 21.78 13.63 5.80
N LEU A 69 22.10 14.80 5.21
CA LEU A 69 21.16 15.89 4.94
C LEU A 69 20.09 15.53 3.90
N THR A 70 20.29 14.46 3.12
CA THR A 70 19.28 13.94 2.17
C THR A 70 18.74 12.56 2.56
N ASN A 71 19.02 12.06 3.77
CA ASN A 71 18.38 10.87 4.30
C ASN A 71 17.14 11.27 5.09
N LYS A 72 15.96 10.92 4.57
CA LYS A 72 14.67 11.27 5.17
C LYS A 72 14.49 10.83 6.62
N GLN A 73 15.06 9.68 7.03
CA GLN A 73 14.92 9.19 8.41
C GLN A 73 15.89 9.92 9.33
N THR A 74 17.15 10.04 8.91
CA THR A 74 18.20 10.75 9.66
C THR A 74 17.82 12.21 9.88
N LEU A 75 17.46 12.93 8.81
CA LEU A 75 17.09 14.34 8.89
C LEU A 75 15.81 14.54 9.70
N ARG A 76 14.80 13.66 9.56
CA ARG A 76 13.60 13.72 10.39
C ARG A 76 13.90 13.54 11.88
N ASN A 77 14.76 12.59 12.22
CA ASN A 77 15.15 12.36 13.61
C ASN A 77 15.91 13.57 14.17
N ALA A 78 16.83 14.15 13.39
CA ALA A 78 17.63 15.29 13.80
C ALA A 78 16.80 16.57 13.98
N LEU A 79 15.86 16.86 13.06
CA LEU A 79 15.07 18.09 13.09
C LEU A 79 13.96 18.10 14.15
N LEU A 80 13.46 16.92 14.53
CA LEU A 80 12.34 16.76 15.47
C LEU A 80 12.79 16.18 16.83
N ASP A 81 14.10 16.02 17.03
CA ASP A 81 14.71 15.49 18.24
C ASP A 81 14.15 14.10 18.67
N TYR A 82 13.80 13.25 17.69
CA TYR A 82 13.30 11.90 17.95
C TYR A 82 14.44 10.94 18.32
N LYS A 83 14.42 10.40 19.54
CA LYS A 83 15.34 9.34 20.01
C LYS A 83 14.92 7.96 19.47
N ALA A 84 15.26 7.65 18.23
CA ALA A 84 15.09 6.31 17.66
C ALA A 84 16.29 5.39 18.02
N LYS A 85 16.08 4.07 18.09
CA LYS A 85 17.18 3.09 18.15
C LYS A 85 18.04 3.25 16.88
N ASN A 86 19.29 3.67 17.03
CA ASN A 86 20.27 4.08 16.00
C ASN A 86 20.24 5.60 15.63
N SER A 87 20.40 6.48 16.61
CA SER A 87 20.39 7.95 16.43
C SER A 87 21.75 8.58 16.06
N LYS A 88 22.84 7.81 15.99
CA LYS A 88 24.22 8.34 15.84
C LYS A 88 24.36 9.40 14.74
N ASP A 89 23.79 9.16 13.57
CA ASP A 89 23.86 10.11 12.44
C ASP A 89 23.05 11.40 12.68
N ALA A 90 21.93 11.31 13.39
CA ALA A 90 21.10 12.46 13.73
C ALA A 90 21.75 13.30 14.84
N ASP A 91 22.36 12.64 15.83
CA ASP A 91 23.11 13.29 16.91
C ASP A 91 24.35 14.01 16.34
N CYS A 92 25.03 13.38 15.36
CA CYS A 92 26.14 13.99 14.62
C CYS A 92 25.71 15.28 13.91
N LEU A 93 24.59 15.27 13.17
CA LEU A 93 24.05 16.48 12.53
C LEU A 93 23.69 17.56 13.56
N ASN A 94 23.04 17.17 14.65
CA ASN A 94 22.65 18.10 15.72
C ASN A 94 23.86 18.74 16.42
N GLY A 95 24.94 17.99 16.61
CA GLY A 95 26.19 18.52 17.16
C GLY A 95 26.90 19.43 16.16
N LYS A 96 27.11 18.95 14.92
CA LYS A 96 27.87 19.69 13.88
C LYS A 96 27.22 21.00 13.47
N TYR A 97 25.89 21.05 13.39
CA TYR A 97 25.14 22.22 12.95
C TYR A 97 24.49 22.98 14.12
N LYS A 98 24.90 22.73 15.37
CA LYS A 98 24.29 23.31 16.57
C LYS A 98 24.20 24.84 16.49
N ASP A 99 25.28 25.49 16.07
CA ASP A 99 25.39 26.95 16.01
C ASP A 99 25.10 27.51 14.60
N ASN A 100 24.65 26.66 13.67
CA ASN A 100 24.32 27.09 12.32
C ASN A 100 22.90 27.68 12.26
N GLN A 101 22.80 28.95 11.86
CA GLN A 101 21.52 29.66 11.80
C GLN A 101 20.50 29.00 10.85
N LEU A 102 20.93 28.53 9.66
CA LEU A 102 20.05 27.85 8.71
C LEU A 102 19.53 26.52 9.26
N TRP A 103 20.33 25.81 10.06
CA TRP A 103 19.89 24.59 10.73
C TRP A 103 18.80 24.87 11.76
N GLN A 104 18.95 25.92 12.56
CA GLN A 104 17.93 26.33 13.52
C GLN A 104 16.63 26.75 12.82
N ASP A 105 16.74 27.48 11.70
CA ASP A 105 15.57 27.87 10.91
C ASP A 105 14.92 26.66 10.21
N LEU A 106 15.71 25.67 9.78
CA LEU A 106 15.21 24.40 9.25
C LEU A 106 14.44 23.62 10.33
N LYS A 107 14.94 23.59 11.58
CA LYS A 107 14.23 22.99 12.73
C LYS A 107 12.90 23.70 13.00
N LYS A 108 12.89 25.03 13.01
CA LYS A 108 11.66 25.82 13.19
C LYS A 108 10.65 25.51 12.08
N ALA A 109 11.09 25.54 10.82
CA ALA A 109 10.24 25.24 9.67
C ALA A 109 9.68 23.80 9.72
N ALA A 110 10.49 22.82 10.13
CA ALA A 110 10.09 21.42 10.28
C ALA A 110 8.98 21.22 11.33
N LYS A 111 8.96 22.04 12.39
CA LYS A 111 7.92 22.00 13.44
C LYS A 111 6.58 22.58 12.97
N ILE A 112 6.59 23.51 12.01
CA ILE A 112 5.39 24.14 11.45
C ILE A 112 4.68 23.21 10.46
N ILE A 113 5.46 22.49 9.64
CA ILE A 113 4.91 21.62 8.59
C ILE A 113 4.61 20.21 9.12
N LYS A 114 3.67 19.49 8.48
CA LYS A 114 3.36 18.12 8.89
C LYS A 114 4.58 17.19 8.71
N GLN A 115 4.93 16.47 9.78
CA GLN A 115 6.14 15.64 9.86
C GLN A 115 6.25 14.56 8.76
N HIS A 116 5.11 14.00 8.32
CA HIS A 116 5.06 12.96 7.28
C HIS A 116 5.18 13.53 5.86
N ASN A 117 5.02 14.84 5.67
CA ASN A 117 5.03 15.46 4.34
C ASN A 117 6.43 15.98 3.95
N PHE A 118 7.20 16.50 4.90
CA PHE A 118 8.51 17.07 4.55
C PHE A 118 9.53 16.02 4.11
N VAL A 119 9.38 14.75 4.52
CA VAL A 119 10.22 13.65 4.01
C VAL A 119 10.14 13.51 2.49
N TYR A 120 9.01 13.87 1.87
CA TYR A 120 8.87 13.89 0.41
C TYR A 120 9.59 15.08 -0.22
N ILE A 121 9.66 16.21 0.47
CA ILE A 121 10.48 17.35 0.06
C ILE A 121 11.96 16.97 0.11
N VAL A 122 12.40 16.26 1.15
CA VAL A 122 13.77 15.74 1.26
C VAL A 122 14.10 14.81 0.09
N ASP A 123 13.22 13.84 -0.20
CA ASP A 123 13.39 12.92 -1.34
C ASP A 123 13.42 13.69 -2.68
N ARG A 124 12.58 14.72 -2.86
CA ARG A 124 12.57 15.58 -4.05
C ARG A 124 13.87 16.37 -4.22
N VAL A 125 14.33 17.01 -3.15
CA VAL A 125 15.60 17.76 -3.13
C VAL A 125 16.76 16.82 -3.47
N LYS A 126 16.78 15.61 -2.89
CA LYS A 126 17.77 14.58 -3.20
C LYS A 126 17.78 14.23 -4.69
N SER A 127 16.61 14.00 -5.28
CA SER A 127 16.49 13.68 -6.71
C SER A 127 16.99 14.82 -7.58
N ASN A 128 16.62 16.07 -7.28
CA ASN A 128 17.09 17.24 -8.02
C ASN A 128 18.62 17.37 -7.99
N TYR A 129 19.24 17.15 -6.84
CA TYR A 129 20.71 17.15 -6.72
C TYR A 129 21.36 15.96 -7.43
N LYS A 130 20.74 14.77 -7.40
CA LYS A 130 21.23 13.61 -8.18
C LYS A 130 21.23 13.89 -9.68
N THR A 131 20.15 14.48 -10.20
CA THR A 131 20.07 14.90 -11.61
C THR A 131 21.15 15.94 -11.91
N TYR A 132 21.35 16.92 -11.03
CA TYR A 132 22.44 17.88 -11.17
C TYR A 132 23.81 17.18 -11.25
N PHE A 133 24.14 16.27 -10.31
CA PHE A 133 25.41 15.55 -10.34
C PHE A 133 25.60 14.70 -11.60
N ALA A 134 24.56 14.01 -12.04
CA ALA A 134 24.60 13.22 -13.28
C ALA A 134 24.83 14.11 -14.51
N ASN A 135 24.11 15.23 -14.60
CA ASN A 135 24.27 16.18 -15.71
C ASN A 135 25.64 16.85 -15.67
N THR A 136 26.18 17.20 -14.50
CA THR A 136 27.53 17.76 -14.37
C THR A 136 28.59 16.74 -14.81
N ALA A 137 28.44 15.47 -14.45
CA ALA A 137 29.34 14.41 -14.90
C ALA A 137 29.26 14.17 -16.42
N LEU A 138 28.06 14.22 -17.00
CA LEU A 138 27.86 14.15 -18.45
C LEU A 138 28.44 15.37 -19.17
N TRP A 139 28.23 16.57 -18.60
CA TRP A 139 28.79 17.80 -19.11
C TRP A 139 30.31 17.70 -19.17
N HIS A 140 30.98 17.26 -18.11
CA HIS A 140 32.43 17.04 -18.11
C HIS A 140 32.92 16.03 -19.18
N LYS A 141 32.08 15.09 -19.62
CA LYS A 141 32.41 14.13 -20.68
C LYS A 141 32.15 14.68 -22.09
N ASN A 142 31.05 15.41 -22.28
CA ASN A 142 30.70 16.02 -23.55
C ASN A 142 29.93 17.32 -23.30
N HIS A 143 30.62 18.45 -23.51
CA HIS A 143 30.08 19.78 -23.19
C HIS A 143 29.05 20.25 -24.24
N GLU A 144 29.08 19.70 -25.45
CA GLU A 144 28.21 20.09 -26.58
C GLU A 144 26.75 19.65 -26.40
N LEU A 145 26.51 18.63 -25.56
CA LEU A 145 25.15 18.15 -25.24
C LEU A 145 24.35 19.16 -24.39
N PHE A 146 24.96 20.26 -23.95
CA PHE A 146 24.35 21.23 -23.05
C PHE A 146 24.52 22.65 -23.55
N THR A 147 23.48 23.47 -23.40
CA THR A 147 23.51 24.90 -23.72
C THR A 147 24.33 25.75 -22.73
N GLY A 148 24.80 25.14 -21.65
CA GLY A 148 25.63 25.78 -20.63
C GLY A 148 25.92 24.84 -19.47
N LYS A 149 26.80 25.28 -18.55
CA LYS A 149 27.17 24.50 -17.37
C LYS A 149 25.93 24.20 -16.51
N PRO A 150 25.65 22.92 -16.17
CA PRO A 150 24.56 22.57 -15.27
C PRO A 150 24.65 23.35 -13.96
N GLN A 151 23.50 23.80 -13.47
CA GLN A 151 23.41 24.56 -12.22
C GLN A 151 22.76 23.72 -11.13
N HIS A 152 23.21 23.92 -9.89
CA HIS A 152 22.61 23.28 -8.73
C HIS A 152 21.16 23.76 -8.50
N PRO A 153 20.33 22.97 -7.81
CA PRO A 153 18.97 23.36 -7.49
C PRO A 153 18.93 24.65 -6.65
N LYS A 154 18.31 25.71 -7.18
CA LYS A 154 18.27 27.04 -6.53
C LYS A 154 17.01 27.27 -5.68
N PRO A 155 17.13 27.99 -4.56
CA PRO A 155 15.97 28.48 -3.82
C PRO A 155 15.14 29.43 -4.71
N LYS A 156 13.83 29.48 -4.49
CA LYS A 156 12.90 30.35 -5.24
C LYS A 156 12.27 31.38 -4.30
N LYS A 157 12.12 32.62 -4.77
CA LYS A 157 11.38 33.67 -4.03
C LYS A 157 9.94 33.23 -3.82
N LEU A 158 9.43 33.35 -2.59
CA LEU A 158 8.07 32.92 -2.25
C LEU A 158 7.01 33.71 -3.04
N SER A 159 7.27 34.99 -3.29
CA SER A 159 6.40 35.86 -4.10
C SER A 159 6.29 35.44 -5.58
N LYS A 160 7.23 34.62 -6.09
CA LYS A 160 7.27 34.15 -7.48
C LYS A 160 6.91 32.66 -7.61
N LEU A 161 6.20 32.10 -6.63
CA LEU A 161 5.77 30.70 -6.65
C LEU A 161 4.61 30.49 -7.63
N THR A 162 4.95 30.11 -8.86
CA THR A 162 4.01 29.55 -9.84
C THR A 162 4.21 28.02 -9.90
N ASN A 163 3.11 27.26 -9.92
CA ASN A 163 3.11 25.79 -10.10
C ASN A 163 3.89 24.98 -9.05
N TYR A 164 3.78 25.33 -7.76
CA TYR A 164 4.38 24.55 -6.68
C TYR A 164 3.45 23.44 -6.18
N ALA A 165 3.94 22.20 -6.16
CA ALA A 165 3.22 21.04 -5.67
C ALA A 165 3.86 20.49 -4.38
N VAL A 166 3.03 20.11 -3.41
CA VAL A 166 3.47 19.39 -2.20
C VAL A 166 2.91 17.98 -2.27
N ASP A 167 3.79 16.98 -2.28
CA ASP A 167 3.38 15.59 -2.10
C ASP A 167 2.86 15.44 -0.66
N ILE A 168 1.56 15.20 -0.52
CA ILE A 168 0.92 14.93 0.76
C ILE A 168 0.63 13.45 0.89
N ASP A 169 0.86 12.89 2.09
CA ASP A 169 0.33 11.58 2.48
C ASP A 169 0.47 10.45 1.44
N LYS A 170 1.66 10.28 0.85
CA LYS A 170 2.04 9.06 0.09
C LYS A 170 2.15 7.82 1.02
N SER A 171 1.50 7.84 2.18
CA SER A 171 1.38 6.71 3.11
C SER A 171 0.51 5.64 2.45
N ASP A 172 1.16 4.68 1.79
CA ASP A 172 0.56 3.46 1.25
C ASP A 172 -0.87 3.68 0.71
N ILE A 173 -0.98 4.41 -0.41
CA ILE A 173 -2.08 4.19 -1.38
C ILE A 173 -1.99 2.77 -1.98
N GLY A 174 -1.06 1.94 -1.48
CA GLY A 174 -1.10 0.50 -1.66
C GLY A 174 -2.50 -0.02 -1.37
N VAL A 175 -3.12 -0.52 -2.42
CA VAL A 175 -4.39 -1.22 -2.35
C VAL A 175 -4.30 -2.25 -1.22
N ASN A 176 -5.20 -2.12 -0.26
CA ASN A 176 -5.29 -2.92 0.95
C ASN A 176 -6.55 -3.75 0.82
N ASN A 177 -6.51 -4.78 0.00
CA ASN A 177 -7.67 -5.66 -0.19
C ASN A 177 -7.61 -6.76 0.87
N LEU A 178 -8.77 -7.15 1.39
CA LEU A 178 -8.93 -8.33 2.24
C LEU A 178 -9.06 -9.56 1.36
N ALA A 179 -9.86 -9.46 0.30
CA ALA A 179 -10.10 -10.54 -0.65
C ALA A 179 -10.44 -9.98 -2.03
N ALA A 180 -10.09 -10.76 -3.04
CA ALA A 180 -10.41 -10.56 -4.45
C ALA A 180 -11.25 -11.76 -4.92
N VAL A 181 -12.40 -11.50 -5.53
CA VAL A 181 -13.35 -12.53 -5.99
C VAL A 181 -13.54 -12.39 -7.49
N PHE A 182 -13.28 -13.46 -8.22
CA PHE A 182 -13.49 -13.54 -9.65
C PHE A 182 -14.37 -14.74 -10.00
N VAL A 183 -15.42 -14.48 -10.77
CA VAL A 183 -16.31 -15.52 -11.32
C VAL A 183 -15.97 -15.73 -12.78
N ASN A 184 -15.79 -16.99 -13.19
CA ASN A 184 -15.52 -17.40 -14.56
C ASN A 184 -16.82 -17.45 -15.37
N ASP A 185 -17.37 -16.29 -15.66
CA ASP A 185 -18.52 -16.06 -16.53
C ASP A 185 -18.38 -14.71 -17.26
N LYS A 186 -19.22 -14.43 -18.25
CA LYS A 186 -19.11 -13.15 -18.99
C LYS A 186 -19.76 -11.96 -18.29
N THR A 187 -20.64 -12.19 -17.32
CA THR A 187 -21.58 -11.16 -16.82
C THR A 187 -21.33 -10.76 -15.37
N THR A 188 -21.01 -11.71 -14.47
CA THR A 188 -20.87 -11.43 -13.04
C THR A 188 -19.64 -10.55 -12.77
N PRO A 189 -19.79 -9.40 -12.09
CA PRO A 189 -18.66 -8.50 -11.85
C PRO A 189 -17.62 -9.10 -10.90
N SER A 190 -16.37 -8.68 -11.03
CA SER A 190 -15.34 -9.02 -10.05
C SER A 190 -15.49 -8.16 -8.80
N LEU A 191 -15.20 -8.72 -7.63
CA LEU A 191 -15.31 -8.02 -6.35
C LEU A 191 -13.96 -7.85 -5.69
N VAL A 192 -13.79 -6.72 -5.03
CA VAL A 192 -12.63 -6.43 -4.18
C VAL A 192 -13.13 -5.97 -2.81
N ILE A 193 -12.79 -6.70 -1.76
CA ILE A 193 -13.21 -6.40 -0.38
C ILE A 193 -12.12 -5.58 0.29
N ASP A 194 -12.45 -4.43 0.89
CA ASP A 194 -11.47 -3.53 1.49
C ASP A 194 -10.95 -4.07 2.84
N GLY A 195 -9.64 -4.25 2.93
CA GLY A 195 -8.90 -4.65 4.12
C GLY A 195 -8.54 -3.47 5.04
N THR A 196 -8.69 -2.23 4.57
CA THR A 196 -8.28 -1.03 5.30
C THR A 196 -8.93 -0.88 6.68
N PRO A 197 -10.25 -1.11 6.87
CA PRO A 197 -10.89 -0.99 8.18
C PRO A 197 -10.26 -1.92 9.22
N PHE A 198 -10.00 -3.15 8.82
CA PHE A 198 -9.41 -4.20 9.66
C PHE A 198 -7.97 -3.88 10.07
N LYS A 199 -7.16 -3.40 9.11
CA LYS A 199 -5.80 -2.92 9.39
C LYS A 199 -5.81 -1.78 10.41
N ARG A 200 -6.68 -0.79 10.21
CA ARG A 200 -6.79 0.39 11.09
C ARG A 200 -7.18 -0.03 12.50
N TYR A 201 -8.13 -0.95 12.63
CA TYR A 201 -8.53 -1.52 13.91
C TYR A 201 -7.34 -2.22 14.60
N ASN A 202 -6.64 -3.10 13.88
CA ASN A 202 -5.50 -3.84 14.41
C ASN A 202 -4.33 -2.90 14.79
N ALA A 203 -4.05 -1.87 13.99
CA ALA A 203 -3.01 -0.89 14.28
C ALA A 203 -3.33 -0.07 15.54
N LYS A 204 -4.60 0.36 15.71
CA LYS A 204 -5.05 1.04 16.94
C LYS A 204 -4.88 0.15 18.17
N PHE A 205 -5.26 -1.13 18.05
CA PHE A 205 -5.06 -2.13 19.09
C PHE A 205 -3.58 -2.30 19.46
N ASN A 206 -2.71 -2.54 18.47
CA ASN A 206 -1.28 -2.75 18.69
C ASN A 206 -0.63 -1.53 19.39
N ARG A 207 -1.00 -0.32 18.98
CA ARG A 207 -0.52 0.92 19.62
C ARG A 207 -0.95 1.01 21.08
N LEU A 208 -2.20 0.64 21.39
CA LEU A 208 -2.71 0.65 22.77
C LEU A 208 -2.01 -0.40 23.63
N VAL A 209 -1.91 -1.64 23.14
CA VAL A 209 -1.23 -2.73 23.86
C VAL A 209 0.26 -2.45 24.07
N SER A 210 0.94 -1.81 23.11
CA SER A 210 2.34 -1.39 23.28
C SER A 210 2.51 -0.41 24.45
N LYS A 211 1.63 0.59 24.57
CA LYS A 211 1.65 1.54 25.70
C LYS A 211 1.36 0.85 27.03
N LEU A 212 0.41 -0.06 27.04
CA LEU A 212 0.05 -0.82 28.24
C LEU A 212 1.17 -1.78 28.66
N ASN A 213 1.86 -2.42 27.71
CA ASN A 213 3.00 -3.27 28.02
C ASN A 213 4.18 -2.46 28.59
N GLU A 214 4.42 -1.24 28.08
CA GLU A 214 5.41 -0.33 28.66
C GLU A 214 5.03 0.08 30.09
N ALA A 215 3.75 0.44 30.31
CA ALA A 215 3.25 0.73 31.66
C ALA A 215 3.38 -0.50 32.58
N LYS A 216 3.04 -1.70 32.09
CA LYS A 216 3.17 -2.96 32.81
C LYS A 216 4.63 -3.24 33.22
N SER A 217 5.60 -2.97 32.34
CA SER A 217 7.02 -3.18 32.66
C SER A 217 7.56 -2.29 33.78
N LYS A 218 6.86 -1.18 34.10
CA LYS A 218 7.20 -0.28 35.21
C LYS A 218 6.57 -0.68 36.54
N GLU A 219 5.74 -1.74 36.55
CA GLU A 219 4.89 -2.16 37.69
C GLU A 219 5.29 -3.57 38.18
N VAL A 220 6.58 -3.84 38.19
CA VAL A 220 7.21 -5.11 38.61
C VAL A 220 7.86 -4.91 39.98
N SER A 221 7.70 -5.85 40.92
CA SER A 221 8.39 -5.81 42.21
C SER A 221 9.88 -6.15 42.05
N ASN A 222 10.74 -5.52 42.85
CA ASN A 222 12.19 -5.43 42.66
C ASN A 222 12.88 -6.82 42.65
N THR A 223 13.26 -7.30 41.46
CA THR A 223 14.40 -8.20 41.19
C THR A 223 14.58 -8.28 39.67
N GLN A 224 15.77 -8.68 39.22
CA GLN A 224 16.22 -8.67 37.80
C GLN A 224 15.34 -9.49 36.84
N TYR A 225 14.40 -10.29 37.37
CA TYR A 225 13.32 -10.96 36.65
C TYR A 225 11.99 -10.80 37.44
N PRO A 226 10.84 -10.47 36.79
CA PRO A 226 9.57 -10.26 37.49
C PRO A 226 9.06 -11.57 38.10
N ILE A 227 9.01 -11.68 39.43
CA ILE A 227 8.31 -12.80 40.11
C ILE A 227 6.86 -12.39 40.41
N GLU A 228 6.60 -11.13 40.78
CA GLU A 228 5.25 -10.62 41.04
C GLU A 228 4.97 -9.23 40.44
N TYR A 229 3.71 -8.98 40.08
CA TYR A 229 3.24 -7.68 39.59
C TYR A 229 2.50 -6.93 40.71
N THR A 230 2.63 -5.60 40.76
CA THR A 230 1.82 -4.76 41.66
C THR A 230 0.33 -4.94 41.35
N GLN A 231 -0.56 -4.54 42.28
CA GLN A 231 -2.01 -4.58 42.01
C GLN A 231 -2.40 -3.81 40.73
N LYS A 232 -1.69 -2.71 40.46
CA LYS A 232 -1.82 -1.93 39.23
C LYS A 232 -1.29 -2.69 38.01
N GLY A 233 -0.16 -3.39 38.12
CA GLY A 233 0.34 -4.31 37.10
C GLY A 233 -0.64 -5.45 36.78
N LYS A 234 -1.24 -6.07 37.81
CA LYS A 234 -2.30 -7.10 37.67
C LYS A 234 -3.53 -6.54 36.94
N ASN A 235 -3.96 -5.32 37.27
CA ASN A 235 -5.06 -4.64 36.57
C ASN A 235 -4.73 -4.37 35.08
N ILE A 236 -3.50 -3.95 34.78
CA ILE A 236 -3.05 -3.73 33.39
C ILE A 236 -3.06 -5.06 32.61
N ILE A 237 -2.61 -6.17 33.20
CA ILE A 237 -2.66 -7.50 32.59
C ILE A 237 -4.09 -7.90 32.27
N ARG A 238 -5.02 -7.77 33.24
CA ARG A 238 -6.45 -8.05 33.02
C ARG A 238 -7.03 -7.19 31.90
N PHE A 239 -6.68 -5.91 31.85
CA PHE A 239 -7.13 -5.01 30.79
C PHE A 239 -6.55 -5.37 29.41
N ILE A 240 -5.28 -5.77 29.32
CA ILE A 240 -4.68 -6.29 28.09
C ILE A 240 -5.46 -7.54 27.62
N SER A 241 -5.74 -8.49 28.52
CA SER A 241 -6.52 -9.69 28.20
C SER A 241 -7.93 -9.34 27.71
N PHE A 242 -8.60 -8.38 28.36
CA PHE A 242 -9.90 -7.85 27.90
C PHE A 242 -9.81 -7.26 26.49
N LEU A 243 -8.78 -6.46 26.19
CA LEU A 243 -8.57 -5.89 24.86
C LEU A 243 -8.34 -6.99 23.81
N HIS A 244 -7.57 -8.03 24.14
CA HIS A 244 -7.38 -9.19 23.25
C HIS A 244 -8.71 -9.89 22.96
N SER A 245 -9.54 -10.13 23.98
CA SER A 245 -10.88 -10.71 23.81
C SER A 245 -11.77 -9.83 22.93
N LYS A 246 -11.80 -8.51 23.19
CA LYS A 246 -12.57 -7.55 22.39
C LYS A 246 -12.14 -7.52 20.93
N ARG A 247 -10.83 -7.53 20.67
CA ARG A 247 -10.26 -7.62 19.32
C ARG A 247 -10.67 -8.93 18.63
N ASN A 248 -10.55 -10.06 19.33
CA ASN A 248 -10.88 -11.36 18.77
C ASN A 248 -12.37 -11.46 18.42
N LYS A 249 -13.27 -10.96 19.30
CA LYS A 249 -14.72 -10.88 19.04
C LYS A 249 -15.04 -10.00 17.83
N TYR A 250 -14.39 -8.85 17.70
CA TYR A 250 -14.55 -7.98 16.53
C TYR A 250 -14.17 -8.71 15.23
N PHE A 251 -12.99 -9.32 15.17
CA PHE A 251 -12.56 -10.05 13.97
C PHE A 251 -13.46 -11.24 13.65
N TYR A 252 -13.88 -11.98 14.68
CA TYR A 252 -14.82 -13.08 14.54
C TYR A 252 -16.11 -12.60 13.87
N ASP A 253 -16.82 -11.65 14.48
CA ASP A 253 -18.08 -11.11 13.93
C ASP A 253 -17.92 -10.60 12.50
N GLN A 254 -16.90 -9.78 12.24
CA GLN A 254 -16.70 -9.19 10.93
C GLN A 254 -16.38 -10.23 9.86
N PHE A 255 -15.58 -11.25 10.18
CA PHE A 255 -15.23 -12.28 9.19
C PHE A 255 -16.35 -13.27 8.95
N HIS A 256 -17.20 -13.53 9.95
CA HIS A 256 -18.46 -14.26 9.73
C HIS A 256 -19.39 -13.49 8.79
N LYS A 257 -19.52 -12.16 8.97
CA LYS A 257 -20.30 -11.31 8.05
C LYS A 257 -19.73 -11.35 6.64
N VAL A 258 -18.44 -11.02 6.48
CA VAL A 258 -17.77 -11.00 5.16
C VAL A 258 -17.90 -12.36 4.46
N SER A 259 -17.61 -13.47 5.14
CA SER A 259 -17.68 -14.78 4.49
C SER A 259 -19.11 -15.17 4.11
N LYS A 260 -20.11 -14.87 4.96
CA LYS A 260 -21.53 -15.06 4.62
C LYS A 260 -21.91 -14.27 3.37
N ARG A 261 -21.44 -13.03 3.22
CA ARG A 261 -21.72 -12.20 2.04
C ARG A 261 -21.02 -12.71 0.78
N ILE A 262 -19.77 -13.19 0.90
CA ILE A 262 -19.05 -13.82 -0.21
C ILE A 262 -19.84 -15.04 -0.68
N VAL A 263 -20.18 -15.98 0.21
CA VAL A 263 -20.90 -17.20 -0.18
C VAL A 263 -22.26 -16.89 -0.78
N ALA A 264 -23.02 -15.93 -0.23
CA ALA A 264 -24.28 -15.49 -0.83
C ALA A 264 -24.10 -14.93 -2.25
N TYR A 265 -22.98 -14.24 -2.52
CA TYR A 265 -22.63 -13.78 -3.85
C TYR A 265 -22.31 -14.95 -4.80
N LEU A 266 -21.60 -15.97 -4.30
CA LEU A 266 -21.28 -17.17 -5.08
C LEU A 266 -22.53 -17.98 -5.44
N GLN A 267 -23.46 -18.12 -4.49
CA GLN A 267 -24.74 -18.78 -4.74
C GLN A 267 -25.56 -18.03 -5.79
N PHE A 268 -25.61 -16.70 -5.72
CA PHE A 268 -26.28 -15.89 -6.72
C PHE A 268 -25.70 -16.09 -8.12
N ALA A 269 -24.38 -16.28 -8.22
CA ALA A 269 -23.68 -16.52 -9.47
C ALA A 269 -23.67 -18.00 -9.93
N ASN A 270 -24.45 -18.88 -9.28
CA ASN A 270 -24.56 -20.32 -9.58
C ASN A 270 -23.21 -21.05 -9.69
N VAL A 271 -22.36 -20.82 -8.70
CA VAL A 271 -20.99 -21.33 -8.65
C VAL A 271 -20.97 -22.73 -8.09
N ALA A 272 -20.35 -23.67 -8.79
CA ALA A 272 -20.16 -25.04 -8.29
C ALA A 272 -18.79 -25.26 -7.66
N ASP A 273 -17.73 -24.72 -8.27
CA ASP A 273 -16.35 -24.92 -7.81
C ASP A 273 -15.75 -23.59 -7.35
N LEU A 274 -15.26 -23.58 -6.11
CA LEU A 274 -14.59 -22.47 -5.47
C LEU A 274 -13.13 -22.80 -5.21
N TYR A 275 -12.23 -22.04 -5.84
CA TYR A 275 -10.79 -22.14 -5.63
C TYR A 275 -10.29 -21.11 -4.64
N LEU A 276 -9.83 -21.57 -3.46
CA LEU A 276 -9.22 -20.77 -2.43
C LEU A 276 -7.69 -20.83 -2.52
N SER A 277 -7.03 -19.68 -2.46
CA SER A 277 -5.57 -19.63 -2.37
C SER A 277 -5.11 -20.07 -0.99
N LYS A 278 -4.21 -21.06 -0.93
CA LYS A 278 -3.35 -21.26 0.24
C LYS A 278 -2.46 -20.05 0.34
N SER A 279 -2.74 -19.18 1.31
CA SER A 279 -1.89 -18.03 1.59
C SER A 279 -0.49 -18.53 1.94
N LEU A 280 0.53 -17.79 1.54
CA LEU A 280 1.93 -18.01 1.92
C LEU A 280 2.19 -18.12 3.44
N SER A 281 1.20 -17.85 4.27
CA SER A 281 1.18 -18.04 5.71
C SER A 281 1.12 -19.49 6.18
N GLU A 282 0.55 -20.43 5.42
CA GLU A 282 0.64 -21.86 5.75
C GLU A 282 2.10 -22.33 5.65
N LEU A 283 2.84 -21.88 4.62
CA LEU A 283 4.29 -22.07 4.50
C LEU A 283 5.11 -21.40 5.63
N LYS A 284 4.57 -20.38 6.33
CA LYS A 284 5.24 -19.74 7.48
C LYS A 284 5.09 -20.54 8.78
N ASN A 285 3.98 -21.27 8.95
CA ASN A 285 3.71 -22.06 10.16
C ASN A 285 4.38 -23.44 10.09
N ASN A 286 4.61 -23.95 8.87
CA ASN A 286 5.21 -25.27 8.63
C ASN A 286 6.76 -25.25 8.67
N GLY A 287 7.38 -24.12 9.01
CA GLY A 287 8.83 -24.01 9.24
C GLY A 287 9.73 -23.86 8.01
N GLU A 288 9.23 -24.14 6.80
CA GLU A 288 10.06 -24.25 5.59
C GLU A 288 10.49 -22.91 4.96
N CYS A 289 9.91 -21.77 5.37
CA CYS A 289 10.20 -20.47 4.73
C CYS A 289 10.89 -19.44 5.65
N LYS A 290 12.20 -19.22 5.46
CA LYS A 290 12.99 -18.17 6.14
C LYS A 290 12.66 -16.77 5.61
N LEU A 291 11.63 -16.11 6.15
CA LEU A 291 11.27 -14.73 5.76
C LEU A 291 12.03 -13.64 6.53
N ARG A 292 12.40 -12.55 5.83
CA ARG A 292 12.99 -11.33 6.42
C ARG A 292 12.08 -10.67 7.46
N LYS A 293 12.68 -10.11 8.51
CA LYS A 293 12.03 -9.52 9.71
C LYS A 293 11.00 -8.41 9.41
N VAL A 294 11.19 -7.65 8.33
CA VAL A 294 10.28 -6.58 7.88
C VAL A 294 8.97 -7.13 7.31
N THR A 295 8.99 -8.32 6.72
CA THR A 295 7.82 -8.98 6.12
C THR A 295 6.88 -9.56 7.20
N LYS A 296 7.42 -9.89 8.39
CA LYS A 296 6.63 -10.38 9.55
C LYS A 296 5.68 -9.32 10.14
N GLN A 297 5.95 -8.02 9.92
CA GLN A 297 5.22 -6.92 10.57
C GLN A 297 3.97 -6.45 9.79
N ASN A 298 3.70 -6.98 8.60
CA ASN A 298 2.75 -6.39 7.67
C ASN A 298 1.41 -7.13 7.58
N PHE A 299 0.45 -6.59 8.34
CA PHE A 299 -0.90 -6.17 7.91
C PHE A 299 -2.03 -6.67 8.80
N MET A 300 -2.08 -7.94 9.16
CA MET A 300 -2.93 -8.45 10.26
C MET A 300 -2.26 -9.68 10.83
N GLN A 301 -2.51 -10.02 12.09
CA GLN A 301 -2.01 -11.29 12.60
C GLN A 301 -2.57 -12.39 11.70
N ILE A 302 -1.65 -13.07 11.00
CA ILE A 302 -1.83 -14.22 10.09
C ILE A 302 -2.99 -15.16 10.49
N PRO A 303 -3.23 -15.47 11.79
CA PRO A 303 -4.34 -16.33 12.21
C PRO A 303 -5.74 -15.85 11.83
N PHE A 304 -6.01 -14.54 11.80
CA PHE A 304 -7.37 -14.05 11.51
C PHE A 304 -7.74 -14.28 10.05
N PHE A 305 -6.80 -14.04 9.14
CA PHE A 305 -7.06 -14.22 7.72
C PHE A 305 -7.34 -15.70 7.38
N ILE A 306 -6.62 -16.62 8.01
CA ILE A 306 -6.89 -18.07 7.92
C ILE A 306 -8.32 -18.38 8.40
N LYS A 307 -8.76 -17.78 9.52
CA LYS A 307 -10.16 -17.93 9.98
C LYS A 307 -11.18 -17.45 8.97
N LEU A 308 -10.90 -16.36 8.22
CA LEU A 308 -11.80 -15.91 7.16
C LEU A 308 -11.92 -16.96 6.04
N LEU A 309 -10.81 -17.52 5.57
CA LEU A 309 -10.85 -18.53 4.51
C LEU A 309 -11.58 -19.80 4.97
N LYS A 310 -11.29 -20.30 6.17
CA LYS A 310 -12.05 -21.41 6.78
C LYS A 310 -13.54 -21.08 6.89
N ASN A 311 -13.86 -19.84 7.26
CA ASN A 311 -15.24 -19.35 7.34
C ASN A 311 -15.95 -19.23 5.98
N ILE A 312 -15.20 -19.14 4.87
CA ILE A 312 -15.72 -19.18 3.50
C ILE A 312 -15.89 -20.64 3.10
N GLU A 313 -14.87 -21.47 3.31
CA GLU A 313 -14.85 -22.91 3.01
C GLU A 313 -16.06 -23.64 3.58
N TYR A 314 -16.24 -23.61 4.91
CA TYR A 314 -17.33 -24.38 5.53
C TYR A 314 -18.71 -23.86 5.08
N LYS A 315 -18.88 -22.53 4.93
CA LYS A 315 -20.15 -21.94 4.49
C LYS A 315 -20.44 -22.24 3.03
N ALA A 316 -19.41 -22.34 2.19
CA ALA A 316 -19.55 -22.70 0.78
C ALA A 316 -19.98 -24.17 0.66
N GLN A 317 -19.34 -25.05 1.43
CA GLN A 317 -19.70 -26.49 1.52
C GLN A 317 -21.14 -26.69 2.01
N GLU A 318 -21.58 -25.97 3.05
CA GLU A 318 -22.97 -25.98 3.52
C GLU A 318 -23.99 -25.57 2.43
N LYS A 319 -23.53 -24.87 1.39
CA LYS A 319 -24.34 -24.43 0.25
C LYS A 319 -24.15 -25.28 -1.00
N GLY A 320 -23.48 -26.43 -0.89
CA GLY A 320 -23.23 -27.36 -2.00
C GLY A 320 -22.17 -26.89 -2.99
N ILE A 321 -21.31 -25.94 -2.61
CA ILE A 321 -20.19 -25.48 -3.43
C ILE A 321 -18.95 -26.30 -3.07
N ASN A 322 -18.33 -26.94 -4.07
CA ASN A 322 -17.09 -27.67 -3.93
C ASN A 322 -15.93 -26.70 -3.70
N VAL A 323 -15.09 -26.95 -2.69
CA VAL A 323 -13.99 -26.06 -2.33
C VAL A 323 -12.65 -26.75 -2.57
N HIS A 324 -11.79 -26.08 -3.32
CA HIS A 324 -10.48 -26.56 -3.73
C HIS A 324 -9.39 -25.59 -3.30
N TRP A 325 -8.27 -26.10 -2.81
CA TRP A 325 -7.16 -25.27 -2.33
C TRP A 325 -5.99 -25.28 -3.32
N ILE A 326 -5.49 -24.10 -3.70
CA ILE A 326 -4.40 -23.92 -4.68
C ILE A 326 -3.17 -23.28 -4.06
N ASN A 327 -1.97 -23.74 -4.44
CA ASN A 327 -0.69 -23.14 -4.06
C ASN A 327 -0.34 -21.90 -4.90
N GLU A 328 0.09 -20.81 -4.24
CA GLU A 328 0.27 -19.45 -4.81
C GLU A 328 1.54 -19.25 -5.68
N VAL A 329 2.17 -20.30 -6.22
CA VAL A 329 3.50 -20.13 -6.83
C VAL A 329 3.41 -19.40 -8.18
N TYR A 330 4.11 -18.27 -8.31
CA TYR A 330 4.26 -17.45 -9.54
C TYR A 330 3.00 -16.77 -10.12
N SER A 331 1.81 -16.89 -9.50
CA SER A 331 0.55 -16.30 -10.01
C SER A 331 0.46 -14.76 -10.01
N SER A 332 1.38 -14.09 -9.30
CA SER A 332 1.40 -12.62 -9.15
C SER A 332 2.30 -11.88 -10.15
N LYS A 333 3.09 -12.63 -10.94
CA LYS A 333 4.05 -12.08 -11.90
C LYS A 333 3.64 -12.26 -13.36
N SER A 334 2.76 -13.23 -13.64
CA SER A 334 2.22 -13.48 -14.98
C SER A 334 0.91 -12.74 -15.24
N SER A 335 0.71 -12.33 -16.48
CA SER A 335 -0.58 -11.87 -16.97
C SER A 335 -1.60 -13.00 -17.01
N CYS A 336 -2.79 -12.75 -16.50
CA CYS A 336 -3.90 -13.68 -16.62
C CYS A 336 -4.52 -13.77 -18.02
N ILE A 337 -4.13 -12.93 -18.97
CA ILE A 337 -4.57 -13.05 -20.36
C ILE A 337 -3.41 -13.52 -21.25
N SER A 338 -2.29 -12.80 -21.21
CA SER A 338 -1.21 -12.93 -22.21
C SER A 338 -0.12 -13.94 -21.84
N ASP A 339 -0.16 -14.50 -20.63
CA ASP A 339 0.78 -15.55 -20.22
C ASP A 339 0.06 -16.89 -20.00
N ASN A 340 0.79 -17.98 -20.25
CA ASN A 340 0.44 -19.31 -19.78
C ASN A 340 1.13 -19.58 -18.44
N VAL A 341 0.43 -19.32 -17.34
CA VAL A 341 0.94 -19.53 -15.98
C VAL A 341 1.27 -21.00 -15.68
N VAL A 342 0.62 -21.95 -16.35
CA VAL A 342 0.87 -23.40 -16.17
C VAL A 342 2.25 -23.75 -16.71
N ASP A 343 2.57 -23.32 -17.94
CA ASP A 343 3.87 -23.58 -18.57
C ASP A 343 5.02 -22.91 -17.80
N ILE A 344 4.78 -21.72 -17.26
CA ILE A 344 5.77 -20.97 -16.47
C ILE A 344 6.08 -21.67 -15.14
N GLN A 345 5.09 -22.30 -14.50
CA GLN A 345 5.33 -23.08 -13.28
C GLN A 345 6.20 -24.31 -13.56
N ASN A 346 5.99 -24.95 -14.70
CA ASN A 346 6.75 -26.13 -15.11
C ASN A 346 8.18 -25.79 -15.55
N ASN A 347 8.44 -24.56 -16.02
CA ASN A 347 9.74 -24.13 -16.53
C ASN A 347 10.19 -22.77 -15.95
N PRO A 348 10.76 -22.72 -14.73
CA PRO A 348 11.13 -21.48 -14.03
C PRO A 348 12.20 -20.63 -14.75
N GLN A 349 12.91 -21.20 -15.72
CA GLN A 349 13.93 -20.50 -16.51
C GLN A 349 13.32 -19.51 -17.52
N LEU A 350 12.01 -19.61 -17.82
CA LEU A 350 11.29 -18.71 -18.74
C LEU A 350 10.87 -17.38 -18.09
N THR A 351 11.35 -17.07 -16.88
CA THR A 351 10.96 -15.86 -16.13
C THR A 351 11.35 -14.53 -16.79
N ASN A 352 12.18 -14.55 -17.84
CA ASN A 352 12.50 -13.36 -18.63
C ASN A 352 11.44 -13.04 -19.71
N ALA A 353 10.42 -13.89 -19.90
CA ALA A 353 9.39 -13.78 -20.95
C ALA A 353 7.99 -13.43 -20.43
N PHE A 354 7.86 -12.85 -19.22
CA PHE A 354 6.55 -12.43 -18.70
C PHE A 354 5.96 -11.29 -19.55
N ASN A 355 4.75 -11.48 -20.08
CA ASN A 355 3.99 -10.43 -20.77
C ASN A 355 3.29 -9.48 -19.79
N GLY A 356 3.88 -9.26 -18.61
CA GLY A 356 3.35 -8.29 -17.68
C GLY A 356 4.26 -8.00 -16.49
N ARG A 357 3.96 -6.89 -15.83
CA ARG A 357 4.71 -6.41 -14.67
C ARG A 357 3.81 -5.67 -13.69
N ARG A 358 4.16 -5.74 -12.41
CA ARG A 358 3.47 -4.97 -11.38
C ARG A 358 3.94 -3.50 -11.41
N VAL A 359 3.03 -2.57 -11.72
CA VAL A 359 3.36 -1.13 -11.79
C VAL A 359 3.43 -0.51 -10.42
N LYS A 360 2.38 -0.71 -9.63
CA LYS A 360 2.28 -0.28 -8.23
C LYS A 360 1.36 -1.23 -7.50
N ARG A 361 1.37 -1.17 -6.17
CA ARG A 361 0.57 -2.09 -5.37
C ARG A 361 -0.92 -2.01 -5.71
N GLY A 362 -1.48 -3.14 -6.11
CA GLY A 362 -2.86 -3.30 -6.55
C GLY A 362 -3.09 -3.14 -8.06
N LEU A 363 -2.08 -2.74 -8.83
CA LEU A 363 -2.15 -2.64 -10.29
C LEU A 363 -1.10 -3.50 -10.97
N PHE A 364 -1.52 -4.20 -12.01
CA PHE A 364 -0.70 -5.04 -12.88
C PHE A 364 -0.81 -4.52 -14.31
N LEU A 365 0.29 -4.31 -15.00
CA LEU A 365 0.31 -3.95 -16.41
C LEU A 365 0.60 -5.19 -17.23
N ASP A 366 -0.32 -5.56 -18.10
CA ASP A 366 -0.07 -6.48 -19.19
C ASP A 366 0.68 -5.72 -20.30
N THR A 367 1.89 -6.17 -20.64
CA THR A 367 2.74 -5.48 -21.62
C THR A 367 2.40 -5.83 -23.05
N TRP A 368 1.71 -6.96 -23.30
CA TRP A 368 1.30 -7.36 -24.64
C TRP A 368 0.01 -6.64 -25.06
N LEU A 369 -0.98 -6.59 -24.17
CA LEU A 369 -2.22 -5.81 -24.36
C LEU A 369 -2.02 -4.31 -24.10
N ASN A 370 -0.93 -3.95 -23.43
CA ASN A 370 -0.69 -2.61 -22.89
C ASN A 370 -1.86 -2.10 -22.01
N LYS A 371 -2.47 -3.00 -21.22
CA LYS A 371 -3.62 -2.69 -20.35
C LYS A 371 -3.28 -2.91 -18.88
N THR A 372 -3.87 -2.06 -18.02
CA THR A 372 -3.68 -2.16 -16.57
C THR A 372 -4.88 -2.82 -15.89
N PHE A 373 -4.61 -3.89 -15.14
CA PHE A 373 -5.58 -4.68 -14.38
C PHE A 373 -5.43 -4.47 -12.88
N ASN A 374 -6.46 -4.86 -12.13
CA ASN A 374 -6.30 -5.08 -10.71
C ASN A 374 -5.40 -6.31 -10.47
N ALA A 375 -4.28 -6.11 -9.78
CA ALA A 375 -3.29 -7.16 -9.57
C ALA A 375 -3.84 -8.38 -8.80
N ASP A 376 -4.80 -8.16 -7.91
CA ASP A 376 -5.37 -9.23 -7.08
C ASP A 376 -6.44 -10.01 -7.85
N ILE A 377 -7.20 -9.34 -8.73
CA ILE A 377 -8.09 -10.03 -9.68
C ILE A 377 -7.28 -10.82 -10.72
N ASN A 378 -6.17 -10.27 -11.22
CA ASN A 378 -5.24 -10.98 -12.11
C ASN A 378 -4.77 -12.30 -11.47
N GLY A 379 -4.37 -12.24 -10.19
CA GLY A 379 -4.05 -13.43 -9.42
C GLY A 379 -5.23 -14.43 -9.35
N ALA A 380 -6.46 -13.93 -9.13
CA ALA A 380 -7.66 -14.77 -8.99
C ALA A 380 -7.96 -15.55 -10.27
N VAL A 381 -7.81 -14.93 -11.42
CA VAL A 381 -7.94 -15.60 -12.72
C VAL A 381 -6.83 -16.64 -12.91
N ASN A 382 -5.57 -16.28 -12.61
CA ASN A 382 -4.44 -17.22 -12.71
C ASN A 382 -4.63 -18.47 -11.84
N HIS A 383 -5.27 -18.35 -10.67
CA HIS A 383 -5.58 -19.51 -9.84
C HIS A 383 -6.57 -20.46 -10.52
N ILE A 384 -7.63 -19.95 -11.14
CA ILE A 384 -8.54 -20.81 -11.91
C ILE A 384 -7.81 -21.45 -13.09
N LYS A 385 -6.96 -20.69 -13.80
CA LYS A 385 -6.11 -21.22 -14.88
C LYS A 385 -5.27 -22.41 -14.41
N ILE A 386 -4.57 -22.26 -13.29
CA ILE A 386 -3.71 -23.33 -12.73
C ILE A 386 -4.53 -24.58 -12.40
N ALA A 387 -5.68 -24.43 -11.74
CA ALA A 387 -6.44 -25.58 -11.28
C ALA A 387 -7.29 -26.26 -12.35
N THR A 388 -7.68 -25.55 -13.41
CA THR A 388 -8.63 -26.07 -14.41
C THR A 388 -8.04 -26.19 -15.81
N ALA A 389 -6.84 -25.67 -16.04
CA ALA A 389 -6.23 -25.53 -17.37
C ALA A 389 -7.13 -24.80 -18.39
N LYS A 390 -8.14 -24.05 -17.95
CA LYS A 390 -9.08 -23.33 -18.82
C LYS A 390 -8.41 -22.13 -19.50
N ASN A 391 -8.78 -21.88 -20.75
CA ASN A 391 -8.44 -20.66 -21.48
C ASN A 391 -9.40 -19.52 -21.11
N PHE A 392 -8.85 -18.32 -20.92
CA PHE A 392 -9.57 -17.10 -20.57
C PHE A 392 -9.48 -16.02 -21.65
N GLU A 393 -9.26 -16.40 -22.90
CA GLU A 393 -9.20 -15.46 -24.02
C GLU A 393 -10.45 -14.56 -24.13
N TRP A 394 -11.61 -15.07 -23.74
CA TRP A 394 -12.86 -14.30 -23.65
C TRP A 394 -12.75 -13.05 -22.75
N LEU A 395 -11.81 -13.01 -21.80
CA LEU A 395 -11.55 -11.83 -20.97
C LEU A 395 -11.06 -10.62 -21.78
N LYS A 396 -10.49 -10.82 -22.97
CA LYS A 396 -10.16 -9.72 -23.90
C LYS A 396 -11.41 -8.90 -24.24
N SER A 397 -12.57 -9.55 -24.35
CA SER A 397 -13.87 -8.91 -24.60
C SER A 397 -14.59 -8.46 -23.32
N SER A 398 -14.12 -8.88 -22.14
CA SER A 398 -14.71 -8.60 -20.83
C SER A 398 -13.73 -7.94 -19.84
N LEU A 399 -12.84 -7.08 -20.35
CA LEU A 399 -11.77 -6.43 -19.56
C LEU A 399 -12.29 -5.66 -18.33
N TYR A 400 -13.55 -5.22 -18.33
CA TYR A 400 -14.16 -4.54 -17.19
C TYR A 400 -14.07 -5.36 -15.89
N LYS A 401 -14.05 -6.69 -15.98
CA LYS A 401 -13.88 -7.59 -14.82
C LYS A 401 -12.49 -7.45 -14.19
N LEU A 402 -11.46 -7.25 -15.01
CA LEU A 402 -10.08 -7.07 -14.56
C LEU A 402 -9.78 -5.62 -14.15
N CYS A 403 -10.26 -4.66 -14.94
CA CYS A 403 -9.93 -3.25 -14.78
C CYS A 403 -10.80 -2.56 -13.71
N ASN A 404 -12.08 -2.94 -13.62
CA ASN A 404 -13.09 -2.21 -12.85
C ASN A 404 -13.83 -3.11 -11.81
N PRO A 405 -13.13 -3.81 -10.91
CA PRO A 405 -13.80 -4.59 -9.88
C PRO A 405 -14.58 -3.70 -8.91
N ILE A 406 -15.75 -4.18 -8.46
CA ILE A 406 -16.59 -3.48 -7.48
C ILE A 406 -15.88 -3.53 -6.12
N LYS A 407 -15.47 -2.35 -5.62
CA LYS A 407 -14.81 -2.22 -4.32
C LYS A 407 -15.80 -2.09 -3.16
N LEU A 408 -15.85 -3.10 -2.31
CA LEU A 408 -16.71 -3.21 -1.14
C LEU A 408 -15.99 -2.73 0.12
N LYS A 409 -16.37 -1.54 0.61
CA LYS A 409 -15.71 -0.87 1.75
C LYS A 409 -16.34 -1.17 3.12
N SER A 410 -17.52 -1.78 3.15
CA SER A 410 -18.26 -2.10 4.38
C SER A 410 -19.29 -3.20 4.14
N ASP A 411 -19.73 -3.88 5.21
CA ASP A 411 -20.81 -4.88 5.16
C ASP A 411 -22.10 -4.28 4.60
N TYR A 412 -22.45 -3.03 4.96
CA TYR A 412 -23.61 -2.34 4.40
C TYR A 412 -23.57 -2.24 2.87
N LYS A 413 -22.41 -1.85 2.29
CA LYS A 413 -22.27 -1.79 0.82
C LYS A 413 -22.39 -3.16 0.18
N PHE A 414 -21.89 -4.20 0.85
CA PHE A 414 -22.02 -5.57 0.38
C PHE A 414 -23.48 -6.03 0.41
N CYS A 415 -24.19 -5.83 1.51
CA CYS A 415 -25.62 -6.11 1.62
C CYS A 415 -26.42 -5.41 0.52
N ARG A 416 -26.11 -4.13 0.26
CA ARG A 416 -26.80 -3.34 -0.75
C ARG A 416 -26.54 -3.89 -2.16
N LEU A 417 -25.31 -4.31 -2.46
CA LEU A 417 -24.99 -4.98 -3.72
C LEU A 417 -25.81 -6.27 -3.89
N LEU A 418 -25.84 -7.13 -2.87
CA LEU A 418 -26.61 -8.37 -2.92
C LEU A 418 -28.11 -8.12 -3.12
N LYS A 419 -28.67 -7.13 -2.43
CA LYS A 419 -30.08 -6.73 -2.62
C LYS A 419 -30.35 -6.21 -4.04
N HIS A 420 -29.45 -5.39 -4.59
CA HIS A 420 -29.59 -4.93 -5.97
C HIS A 420 -29.59 -6.09 -6.95
N LEU A 421 -28.65 -7.04 -6.81
CA LEU A 421 -28.54 -8.23 -7.65
C LEU A 421 -29.80 -9.11 -7.57
N GLN A 422 -30.37 -9.28 -6.37
CA GLN A 422 -31.63 -9.98 -6.15
C GLN A 422 -32.82 -9.26 -6.82
N ASN A 423 -32.87 -7.94 -6.74
CA ASN A 423 -33.98 -7.13 -7.27
C ASN A 423 -33.93 -6.95 -8.80
N SER A 424 -32.74 -6.96 -9.41
CA SER A 424 -32.56 -6.74 -10.86
C SER A 424 -32.98 -7.91 -11.76
N GLY A 425 -33.85 -8.82 -11.29
CA GLY A 425 -34.42 -9.91 -12.10
C GLY A 425 -33.48 -11.08 -12.43
N LEU A 426 -32.16 -10.89 -12.38
CA LEU A 426 -31.17 -11.97 -12.50
C LEU A 426 -31.35 -13.08 -11.44
N GLY A 427 -31.97 -12.78 -10.29
CA GLY A 427 -32.30 -13.80 -9.29
C GLY A 427 -33.55 -14.64 -9.58
N LYS A 428 -34.49 -14.17 -10.41
CA LYS A 428 -35.73 -14.91 -10.72
C LYS A 428 -35.57 -15.93 -11.85
N SER A 429 -34.65 -15.69 -12.79
CA SER A 429 -34.33 -16.67 -13.84
C SER A 429 -33.37 -17.77 -13.35
N VAL A 430 -32.52 -17.52 -12.35
CA VAL A 430 -31.50 -18.50 -11.89
C VAL A 430 -32.08 -19.63 -11.03
N PHE A 431 -33.22 -19.44 -10.36
CA PHE A 431 -33.90 -20.53 -9.65
C PHE A 431 -34.67 -21.49 -10.58
N PHE A 432 -34.95 -21.09 -11.84
CA PHE A 432 -35.76 -21.88 -12.77
C PHE A 432 -35.11 -22.17 -14.12
N ALA A 433 -33.97 -21.54 -14.48
CA ALA A 433 -33.30 -21.76 -15.74
C ALA A 433 -31.92 -22.43 -15.54
N ASN A 434 -31.86 -23.68 -15.99
CA ASN A 434 -30.70 -24.43 -16.46
C ASN A 434 -29.71 -24.99 -15.43
N GLN A 435 -29.84 -26.31 -15.23
CA GLN A 435 -28.85 -27.21 -14.63
C GLN A 435 -27.60 -27.44 -15.50
N ASN A 436 -27.44 -26.79 -16.67
CA ASN A 436 -26.51 -27.29 -17.69
C ASN A 436 -25.17 -26.54 -17.84
N GLU A 437 -24.93 -25.41 -17.19
CA GLU A 437 -23.58 -24.84 -17.09
C GLU A 437 -23.32 -24.27 -15.70
N LYS A 438 -22.56 -25.01 -14.89
CA LYS A 438 -22.15 -24.61 -13.54
C LYS A 438 -20.91 -23.73 -13.61
N GLY A 439 -20.94 -22.57 -12.93
CA GLY A 439 -19.84 -21.60 -12.94
C GLY A 439 -18.65 -22.00 -12.06
N VAL A 440 -17.47 -21.48 -12.38
CA VAL A 440 -16.23 -21.67 -11.60
C VAL A 440 -15.76 -20.35 -11.00
N VAL A 441 -15.29 -20.34 -9.76
CA VAL A 441 -14.82 -19.12 -9.06
C VAL A 441 -13.48 -19.30 -8.41
N SER A 442 -12.72 -18.22 -8.32
CA SER A 442 -11.64 -18.11 -7.35
C SER A 442 -11.88 -16.96 -6.37
N VAL A 443 -11.63 -17.24 -5.10
CA VAL A 443 -11.53 -16.25 -4.05
C VAL A 443 -10.09 -16.26 -3.53
N ILE A 444 -9.39 -15.15 -3.73
CA ILE A 444 -8.05 -14.97 -3.21
C ILE A 444 -8.07 -14.11 -1.96
N GLY A 445 -7.34 -14.58 -0.97
CA GLY A 445 -6.86 -13.79 0.15
C GLY A 445 -5.73 -12.85 -0.20
N VAL A 446 -5.96 -11.54 -0.17
CA VAL A 446 -4.91 -10.58 -0.52
C VAL A 446 -4.13 -10.22 0.74
N GLU A 447 -3.15 -11.03 1.13
CA GLU A 447 -2.13 -10.59 2.09
C GLU A 447 -1.15 -9.70 1.33
N ASN A 448 -1.24 -8.37 1.53
CA ASN A 448 -0.23 -7.39 1.15
C ASN A 448 0.71 -7.88 0.04
N GLY A 449 0.18 -8.03 -1.19
CA GLY A 449 0.88 -8.74 -2.27
C GLY A 449 2.36 -8.38 -2.28
N ARG A 450 3.20 -9.42 -2.19
CA ARG A 450 4.66 -9.32 -2.07
C ARG A 450 5.17 -8.19 -2.97
N LYS A 451 6.07 -7.37 -2.40
CA LYS A 451 6.80 -6.37 -3.17
C LYS A 451 7.58 -7.04 -4.29
#